data_AF-A0A2D6HFZ3-F1
#
_entry.id   AF-A0A2D6HFZ3-F1
#
_cell.length_a   1.000
_cell.length_b   1.000
_cell.length_c   1.000
_cell.angle_alpha   90.00
_cell.angle_beta   90.00
_cell.angle_gamma   90.00
#
_symmetry.space_group_name_H-M   'P 1'
#
loop_
_entity.id
_entity.type
_entity.pdbx_description
1 polymer ?
#
loop_
_entity_poly.entity_id
_entity_poly.type
_entity_poly.pdbx_seq_one_letter_code
_entity_poly.pdbx_strand_id
1 'polypeptide(L)'
;MPMTTRIAATLAATVLTLSSSPALADRVITEDGRMLTPQKARAEGEGYRLIFEHGEIVLANSDRIKAVEIEGDMSDYEPQNDNEREKLEKGYVRYQGKWMSKPAYQAQLNREYAEAKKRADLIAAHSDWHTGWTEETKHFLVKSNTSPEILEFYCELLEAYYKLMNKRIGINPTPTYRRKKMTVNVYRSREEFHKLNAAGVGDSVLGYFWSADDTLNFFHEYSEPAQSEWVALHECTHLLTFLIDQQYQPQIWLNEAVADYFGSADVERDKRGRITITPGKLQTDRVLTVQQAITDGKDTKLTELFFIDRNSFNGFQYAHAWSFVYFLNNFSKGKYAKGFWKFFKDLYTRQKGIDYETIAAAGQTGTGYRAAPADIRDSMMKRIGAKDIALLETQWKEFVAAIPIDTPGARLKRGLRAVGRFDMEAIDEAIEDLTAAIDAGVSDPRAWAARGRALARKGRADDGLADLRAAVELDPLNASFRHELSQLMTGERFTSSSGGGIRVEISGGSKEKLDDTAAKAQAGLAMELDPDNDQIRKWYARFE
;
A
#
# COMPACT_ATOMS: atom_id res chain seq x y z
N MET A 1 -51.41 -9.94 23.58
CA MET A 1 -50.80 -8.97 24.53
C MET A 1 -50.12 -9.76 25.64
N PRO A 2 -48.94 -9.36 26.14
CA PRO A 2 -47.75 -9.03 25.35
C PRO A 2 -46.41 -9.42 26.05
N MET A 3 -45.32 -9.03 25.38
CA MET A 3 -43.97 -8.74 25.90
C MET A 3 -43.04 -9.92 26.23
N THR A 4 -42.30 -10.37 25.22
CA THR A 4 -40.88 -10.69 25.43
C THR A 4 -40.02 -9.65 24.73
N THR A 5 -39.35 -8.90 25.59
CA THR A 5 -38.52 -7.73 25.42
C THR A 5 -37.45 -7.94 24.36
N ARG A 6 -37.44 -7.08 23.32
CA ARG A 6 -36.26 -6.83 22.50
C ARG A 6 -35.16 -6.32 23.44
N ILE A 7 -34.14 -7.14 23.70
CA ILE A 7 -32.87 -6.64 24.22
C ILE A 7 -32.21 -5.95 23.04
N ALA A 8 -32.50 -4.65 22.92
CA ALA A 8 -31.64 -3.73 22.19
C ALA A 8 -30.27 -3.84 22.85
N ALA A 9 -29.35 -4.56 22.21
CA ALA A 9 -27.94 -4.41 22.49
C ALA A 9 -27.57 -3.01 22.02
N THR A 10 -27.72 -2.05 22.93
CA THR A 10 -27.10 -0.75 22.86
C THR A 10 -25.61 -1.04 22.75
N LEU A 11 -25.08 -1.12 21.53
CA LEU A 11 -23.69 -0.76 21.31
C LEU A 11 -23.63 0.69 21.77
N ALA A 12 -23.23 0.86 23.03
CA ALA A 12 -22.69 2.09 23.51
C ALA A 12 -21.51 2.37 22.58
N ALA A 13 -21.79 3.15 21.53
CA ALA A 13 -20.77 3.91 20.84
C ALA A 13 -20.02 4.59 21.97
N THR A 14 -18.84 4.06 22.25
CA THR A 14 -17.93 4.64 23.21
C THR A 14 -17.40 5.85 22.48
N VAL A 15 -18.23 6.88 22.39
CA VAL A 15 -17.83 8.26 22.18
C VAL A 15 -17.13 8.65 23.47
N LEU A 16 -15.97 8.04 23.74
CA LEU A 16 -15.03 8.58 24.69
C LEU A 16 -14.10 9.47 23.90
N THR A 17 -14.40 10.75 24.03
CA THR A 17 -13.42 11.83 24.16
C THR A 17 -12.27 11.74 23.16
N LEU A 18 -12.42 12.40 22.00
CA LEU A 18 -11.40 13.38 21.64
C LEU A 18 -11.21 14.20 22.92
N SER A 19 -10.11 13.95 23.63
CA SER A 19 -9.82 14.53 24.93
C SER A 19 -10.10 16.03 24.85
N SER A 20 -11.03 16.47 25.67
CA SER A 20 -11.22 17.89 25.91
C SER A 20 -9.97 18.40 26.63
N SER A 21 -9.06 19.03 25.86
CA SER A 21 -8.03 20.02 26.26
C SER A 21 -6.58 19.52 26.42
N PRO A 22 -5.56 20.43 26.33
CA PRO A 22 -5.67 21.91 26.19
C PRO A 22 -4.83 22.50 25.03
N ALA A 23 -5.24 23.58 24.36
CA ALA A 23 -4.93 24.97 24.73
C ALA A 23 -3.44 25.35 24.92
N LEU A 24 -2.48 24.42 24.81
CA LEU A 24 -1.07 24.61 25.19
C LEU A 24 -0.09 23.66 24.44
N ALA A 25 -0.52 22.95 23.40
CA ALA A 25 0.36 22.05 22.65
C ALA A 25 1.18 22.82 21.61
N ASP A 26 2.47 22.50 21.52
CA ASP A 26 3.32 23.00 20.46
C ASP A 26 3.05 22.28 19.16
N ARG A 27 3.44 22.92 18.06
CA ARG A 27 3.21 22.38 16.74
C ARG A 27 4.51 22.08 16.04
N VAL A 28 4.66 20.84 15.62
CA VAL A 28 5.84 20.35 14.92
C VAL A 28 5.44 19.94 13.51
N ILE A 29 6.00 20.64 12.52
CA ILE A 29 5.86 20.32 11.11
C ILE A 29 7.08 19.49 10.73
N THR A 30 6.87 18.28 10.28
CA THR A 30 7.93 17.41 9.79
C THR A 30 8.24 17.67 8.31
N GLU A 31 9.41 17.24 7.83
CA GLU A 31 9.80 17.38 6.42
C GLU A 31 8.87 16.62 5.45
N ASP A 32 8.28 15.51 5.91
CA ASP A 32 7.30 14.75 5.14
C ASP A 32 5.89 15.39 5.14
N GLY A 33 5.72 16.52 5.81
CA GLY A 33 4.49 17.31 5.85
C GLY A 33 3.50 16.90 6.94
N ARG A 34 3.80 15.88 7.76
CA ARG A 34 2.97 15.57 8.93
C ARG A 34 3.03 16.69 9.96
N MET A 35 1.89 16.87 10.62
CA MET A 35 1.71 17.78 11.74
C MET A 35 1.64 16.98 13.03
N LEU A 36 2.57 17.20 13.95
CA LEU A 36 2.56 16.60 15.28
C LEU A 36 2.22 17.67 16.33
N THR A 37 1.53 17.26 17.39
CA THR A 37 1.08 18.16 18.46
C THR A 37 1.57 17.69 19.83
N PRO A 38 2.90 17.67 20.10
CA PRO A 38 3.42 17.38 21.43
C PRO A 38 2.96 18.44 22.43
N GLN A 39 2.90 18.08 23.71
CA GLN A 39 2.68 19.06 24.80
C GLN A 39 3.77 20.13 24.80
N LYS A 40 5.03 19.74 24.55
CA LYS A 40 6.16 20.67 24.38
C LYS A 40 7.14 20.16 23.32
N ALA A 41 7.72 21.05 22.54
CA ALA A 41 8.82 20.79 21.63
C ALA A 41 9.99 21.75 21.93
N ARG A 42 11.11 21.24 22.43
CA ARG A 42 12.24 22.07 22.86
C ARG A 42 13.51 21.68 22.11
N ALA A 43 14.30 22.67 21.70
CA ALA A 43 15.60 22.41 21.11
C ALA A 43 16.50 21.71 22.13
N GLU A 44 17.16 20.64 21.71
CA GLU A 44 18.12 19.89 22.51
C GLU A 44 19.27 19.42 21.61
N GLY A 45 20.48 19.92 21.88
CA GLY A 45 21.63 19.70 20.99
C GLY A 45 21.36 20.24 19.58
N GLU A 46 21.55 19.40 18.57
CA GLU A 46 21.25 19.72 17.16
C GLU A 46 19.81 19.34 16.74
N GLY A 47 19.00 18.82 17.67
CA GLY A 47 17.64 18.36 17.40
C GLY A 47 16.63 18.87 18.42
N TYR A 48 15.66 18.01 18.75
CA TYR A 48 14.51 18.40 19.56
C TYR A 48 14.09 17.31 20.53
N ARG A 49 13.69 17.72 21.74
CA ARG A 49 12.90 16.93 22.68
C ARG A 49 11.43 17.22 22.47
N LEU A 50 10.67 16.21 22.07
CA LEU A 50 9.22 16.26 21.94
C LEU A 50 8.60 15.54 23.13
N ILE A 51 7.83 16.26 23.93
CA ILE A 51 7.17 15.76 25.14
C ILE A 51 5.71 15.53 24.82
N PHE A 52 5.26 14.30 24.99
CA PHE A 52 3.89 13.83 24.76
C PHE A 52 3.25 13.39 26.08
N GLU A 53 1.96 13.11 26.08
CA GLU A 53 1.27 12.60 27.28
C GLU A 53 1.82 11.24 27.72
N HIS A 54 2.18 10.38 26.76
CA HIS A 54 2.59 8.99 27.03
C HIS A 54 4.10 8.75 26.98
N GLY A 55 4.91 9.82 26.88
CA GLY A 55 6.36 9.71 26.89
C GLY A 55 7.05 10.87 26.18
N GLU A 56 8.33 10.69 25.88
CA GLU A 56 9.12 11.67 25.15
C GLU A 56 9.85 11.03 23.98
N ILE A 57 10.10 11.84 22.95
CA ILE A 57 10.89 11.47 21.78
C ILE A 57 12.02 12.49 21.66
N VAL A 58 13.26 12.01 21.80
CA VAL A 58 14.46 12.82 21.58
C VAL A 58 14.96 12.57 20.16
N LEU A 59 14.97 13.63 19.37
CA LEU A 59 15.55 13.65 18.04
C LEU A 59 16.98 14.19 18.16
N ALA A 60 17.97 13.39 17.78
CA ALA A 60 19.38 13.80 17.87
C ALA A 60 19.71 14.96 16.93
N ASN A 61 18.98 15.11 15.84
CA ASN A 61 19.12 16.19 14.86
C ASN A 61 17.75 16.70 14.38
N SER A 62 17.76 17.80 13.63
CA SER A 62 16.55 18.42 13.09
C SER A 62 16.19 17.99 11.67
N ASP A 63 16.85 16.99 11.08
CA ASP A 63 16.69 16.63 9.65
C ASP A 63 15.26 16.22 9.28
N ARG A 64 14.46 15.80 10.26
CA ARG A 64 13.06 15.40 10.10
C ARG A 64 12.08 16.52 10.43
N ILE A 65 12.56 17.67 10.90
CA ILE A 65 11.77 18.76 11.46
C ILE A 65 11.90 19.98 10.55
N LYS A 66 10.81 20.30 9.87
CA LYS A 66 10.70 21.47 9.00
C LYS A 66 10.49 22.75 9.81
N ALA A 67 9.65 22.69 10.83
CA ALA A 67 9.37 23.82 11.71
C ALA A 67 8.86 23.36 13.08
N VAL A 68 9.19 24.14 14.10
CA VAL A 68 8.56 24.06 15.43
C VAL A 68 7.95 25.41 15.74
N GLU A 69 6.69 25.41 16.11
CA GLU A 69 5.96 26.59 16.54
C GLU A 69 5.53 26.38 18.00
N ILE A 70 6.05 27.24 18.88
CA ILE A 70 5.62 27.30 20.28
C ILE A 70 4.24 27.96 20.30
N GLU A 71 3.23 27.24 20.77
CA GLU A 71 1.82 27.66 20.65
C GLU A 71 1.06 27.49 21.97
N GLY A 72 0.20 28.47 22.29
CA GLY A 72 -0.59 28.48 23.52
C GLY A 72 0.22 28.72 24.80
N ASP A 73 1.12 27.80 25.16
CA ASP A 73 2.02 27.92 26.31
C ASP A 73 3.29 28.70 25.95
N MET A 74 3.26 30.01 26.15
CA MET A 74 4.40 30.89 25.86
C MET A 74 5.44 30.93 26.99
N SER A 75 5.36 30.05 28.00
CA SER A 75 6.27 30.08 29.17
C SER A 75 7.74 29.99 28.79
N ASP A 76 8.06 29.27 27.71
CA ASP A 76 9.42 29.05 27.22
C ASP A 76 9.72 29.84 25.93
N TYR A 77 8.85 30.78 25.52
CA TYR A 77 9.04 31.55 24.29
C TYR A 77 9.92 32.78 24.52
N GLU A 78 11.01 32.88 23.76
CA GLU A 78 11.89 34.06 23.78
C GLU A 78 11.44 35.11 22.73
N PRO A 79 11.01 36.32 23.16
CA PRO A 79 10.58 37.36 22.25
C PRO A 79 11.75 37.89 21.41
N GLN A 80 11.57 37.94 20.09
CA GLN A 80 12.62 38.33 19.14
C GLN A 80 12.78 39.86 19.00
N ASN A 81 11.82 40.62 19.51
CA ASN A 81 11.79 42.09 19.46
C ASN A 81 10.82 42.66 20.51
N ASP A 82 10.85 43.98 20.69
CA ASP A 82 10.05 44.66 21.72
C ASP A 82 8.53 44.55 21.50
N ASN A 83 8.08 44.45 20.25
CA ASN A 83 6.66 44.24 19.93
C ASN A 83 6.18 42.87 20.42
N GLU A 84 6.99 41.83 20.26
CA GLU A 84 6.67 40.50 20.81
C GLU A 84 6.66 40.51 22.34
N ARG A 85 7.62 41.20 22.97
CA ARG A 85 7.66 41.38 24.42
C ARG A 85 6.38 42.04 24.95
N GLU A 86 5.96 43.14 24.32
CA GLU A 86 4.73 43.86 24.69
C GLU A 86 3.48 42.98 24.52
N LYS A 87 3.44 42.16 23.46
CA LYS A 87 2.34 41.21 23.24
C LYS A 87 2.27 40.13 24.32
N LEU A 88 3.42 39.57 24.71
CA LEU A 88 3.49 38.59 25.80
C LEU A 88 3.04 39.19 27.13
N GLU A 89 3.46 40.42 27.45
CA GLU A 89 3.02 41.16 28.64
C GLU A 89 1.49 41.38 28.66
N LYS A 90 0.90 41.63 27.49
CA LYS A 90 -0.56 41.72 27.30
C LYS A 90 -1.27 40.36 27.26
N GLY A 91 -0.54 39.26 27.45
CA GLY A 91 -1.08 37.90 27.47
C GLY A 91 -1.50 37.37 26.09
N TYR A 92 -0.90 37.87 25.00
CA TYR A 92 -1.07 37.28 23.68
C TYR A 92 -0.23 36.00 23.55
N VAL A 93 -0.70 35.09 22.70
CA VAL A 93 -0.06 33.81 22.40
C VAL A 93 0.14 33.67 20.90
N ARG A 94 1.05 32.77 20.49
CA ARG A 94 1.22 32.38 19.10
C ARG A 94 0.31 31.20 18.77
N TYR A 95 -0.30 31.24 17.59
CA TYR A 95 -1.02 30.13 16.99
C TYR A 95 -1.03 30.25 15.47
N GLN A 96 -0.61 29.20 14.78
CA GLN A 96 -0.44 29.11 13.34
C GLN A 96 0.32 30.28 12.71
N GLY A 97 1.48 30.60 13.30
CA GLY A 97 2.31 31.72 12.88
C GLY A 97 1.75 33.11 13.22
N LYS A 98 0.58 33.23 13.86
CA LYS A 98 -0.08 34.52 14.17
C LYS A 98 -0.09 34.81 15.66
N TRP A 99 -0.06 36.09 16.02
CA TRP A 99 -0.29 36.56 17.39
C TRP A 99 -1.80 36.71 17.64
N MET A 100 -2.30 36.07 18.69
CA MET A 100 -3.71 36.09 19.09
C MET A 100 -3.82 36.48 20.57
N SER A 101 -4.85 37.26 20.94
CA SER A 101 -5.17 37.42 22.36
C SER A 101 -5.66 36.08 22.92
N LYS A 102 -5.47 35.81 24.22
CA LYS A 102 -5.98 34.60 24.87
C LYS A 102 -7.45 34.28 24.53
N PRO A 103 -8.40 35.24 24.55
CA PRO A 103 -9.78 34.97 24.15
C PRO A 103 -9.93 34.60 22.66
N ALA A 104 -9.21 35.26 21.76
CA ALA A 104 -9.26 34.95 20.32
C ALA A 104 -8.65 33.57 20.02
N TYR A 105 -7.58 33.22 20.71
CA TYR A 105 -6.96 31.90 20.65
C TYR A 105 -7.93 30.81 21.11
N GLN A 106 -8.57 30.96 22.28
CA GLN A 106 -9.55 29.99 22.76
C GLN A 106 -10.74 29.85 21.80
N ALA A 107 -11.22 30.96 21.22
CA ALA A 107 -12.27 30.93 20.21
C ALA A 107 -11.85 30.22 18.92
N GLN A 108 -10.57 30.32 18.52
CA GLN A 108 -10.02 29.58 17.39
C GLN A 108 -10.00 28.08 17.66
N LEU A 109 -9.44 27.66 18.80
CA LEU A 109 -9.41 26.23 19.19
C LEU A 109 -10.80 25.62 19.25
N ASN A 110 -11.77 26.33 19.83
CA ASN A 110 -13.15 25.86 19.90
C ASN A 110 -13.76 25.66 18.50
N ARG A 111 -13.43 26.53 17.53
CA ARG A 111 -13.89 26.40 16.13
C ARG A 111 -13.27 25.19 15.44
N GLU A 112 -11.95 25.05 15.53
CA GLU A 112 -11.24 23.93 14.93
C GLU A 112 -11.62 22.60 15.55
N TYR A 113 -11.81 22.55 16.88
CA TYR A 113 -12.36 21.38 17.56
C TYR A 113 -13.75 21.02 17.02
N ALA A 114 -14.63 22.00 16.82
CA ALA A 114 -15.95 21.76 16.26
C ALA A 114 -15.88 21.25 14.81
N GLU A 115 -14.97 21.77 13.99
CA GLU A 115 -14.73 21.31 12.62
C GLU A 115 -14.14 19.90 12.57
N ALA A 116 -13.11 19.63 13.36
CA ALA A 116 -12.47 18.32 13.49
C ALA A 116 -13.47 17.28 14.01
N LYS A 117 -14.28 17.63 15.02
CA LYS A 117 -15.36 16.77 15.49
C LYS A 117 -16.38 16.48 14.40
N LYS A 118 -16.84 17.50 13.66
CA LYS A 118 -17.77 17.32 12.54
C LYS A 118 -17.17 16.40 11.46
N ARG A 119 -15.87 16.55 11.18
CA ARG A 119 -15.15 15.69 10.23
C ARG A 119 -15.03 14.26 10.75
N ALA A 120 -14.68 14.06 12.01
CA ALA A 120 -14.60 12.74 12.64
C ALA A 120 -15.96 12.05 12.67
N ASP A 121 -17.03 12.76 13.03
CA ASP A 121 -18.40 12.26 13.01
C ASP A 121 -18.82 11.84 11.60
N LEU A 122 -18.44 12.62 10.57
CA LEU A 122 -18.68 12.28 9.17
C LEU A 122 -17.93 11.00 8.77
N ILE A 123 -16.62 10.91 9.03
CA ILE A 123 -15.84 9.70 8.72
C ILE A 123 -16.40 8.48 9.47
N ALA A 124 -16.76 8.63 10.75
CA ALA A 124 -17.35 7.57 11.55
C ALA A 124 -18.67 7.07 10.96
N ALA A 125 -19.53 7.96 10.48
CA ALA A 125 -20.81 7.61 9.84
C ALA A 125 -20.63 6.77 8.56
N HIS A 126 -19.51 6.93 7.87
CA HIS A 126 -19.16 6.21 6.64
C HIS A 126 -18.10 5.12 6.84
N SER A 127 -17.76 4.81 8.09
CA SER A 127 -16.68 3.89 8.43
C SER A 127 -17.04 2.41 8.27
N ASP A 128 -18.34 2.07 8.30
CA ASP A 128 -18.85 0.74 7.98
C ASP A 128 -19.00 0.56 6.47
N TRP A 129 -18.62 -0.60 5.95
CA TRP A 129 -18.71 -0.90 4.51
C TRP A 129 -20.10 -0.69 3.90
N HIS A 130 -21.19 -0.92 4.65
CA HIS A 130 -22.55 -0.76 4.15
C HIS A 130 -23.00 0.69 4.09
N THR A 131 -22.41 1.56 4.91
CA THR A 131 -22.64 3.01 4.90
C THR A 131 -21.53 3.79 4.20
N GLY A 132 -20.54 3.09 3.65
CA GLY A 132 -19.42 3.67 2.91
C GLY A 132 -19.86 4.55 1.73
N TRP A 133 -18.94 5.39 1.31
CA TRP A 133 -19.06 6.29 0.17
C TRP A 133 -19.26 5.52 -1.14
N THR A 134 -19.96 6.14 -2.07
CA THR A 134 -20.09 5.64 -3.45
C THR A 134 -20.05 6.83 -4.40
N GLU A 135 -19.20 6.72 -5.42
CA GLU A 135 -19.04 7.74 -6.45
C GLU A 135 -19.10 7.10 -7.85
N GLU A 136 -19.86 7.73 -8.74
CA GLU A 136 -19.95 7.29 -10.13
C GLU A 136 -19.03 8.16 -11.01
N THR A 137 -18.10 7.52 -11.69
CA THR A 137 -17.23 8.13 -12.70
C THR A 137 -17.74 7.81 -14.11
N LYS A 138 -16.99 8.16 -15.15
CA LYS A 138 -17.40 7.88 -16.53
C LYS A 138 -17.51 6.38 -16.81
N HIS A 139 -16.62 5.55 -16.25
CA HIS A 139 -16.54 4.12 -16.53
C HIS A 139 -16.76 3.23 -15.29
N PHE A 140 -16.65 3.79 -14.08
CA PHE A 140 -16.67 3.01 -12.84
C PHE A 140 -17.72 3.50 -11.84
N LEU A 141 -18.21 2.57 -11.01
CA LEU A 141 -18.89 2.86 -9.76
C LEU A 141 -17.92 2.51 -8.63
N VAL A 142 -17.33 3.51 -7.98
CA VAL A 142 -16.31 3.31 -6.95
C VAL A 142 -16.96 3.38 -5.58
N LYS A 143 -16.78 2.34 -4.77
CA LYS A 143 -17.28 2.24 -3.40
C LYS A 143 -16.11 2.15 -2.43
N SER A 144 -16.16 2.93 -1.35
CA SER A 144 -15.12 2.89 -0.32
C SER A 144 -15.64 3.34 1.05
N ASN A 145 -15.08 2.79 2.12
CA ASN A 145 -15.24 3.29 3.49
C ASN A 145 -13.93 3.87 4.06
N THR A 146 -13.03 4.31 3.17
CA THR A 146 -11.86 5.14 3.49
C THR A 146 -12.30 6.60 3.74
N SER A 147 -11.52 7.59 3.30
CA SER A 147 -11.91 9.00 3.30
C SER A 147 -12.39 9.45 1.91
N PRO A 148 -13.18 10.55 1.82
CA PRO A 148 -13.56 11.16 0.55
C PRO A 148 -12.36 11.47 -0.38
N GLU A 149 -11.22 11.86 0.18
CA GLU A 149 -10.02 12.23 -0.57
C GLU A 149 -9.34 11.00 -1.20
N ILE A 150 -9.31 9.87 -0.47
CA ILE A 150 -8.82 8.59 -1.00
C ILE A 150 -9.77 8.06 -2.08
N LEU A 151 -11.08 8.18 -1.86
CA LEU A 151 -12.08 7.83 -2.89
C LEU A 151 -11.87 8.66 -4.17
N GLU A 152 -11.77 9.98 -4.05
CA GLU A 152 -11.53 10.89 -5.17
C GLU A 152 -10.23 10.52 -5.90
N PHE A 153 -9.15 10.25 -5.16
CA PHE A 153 -7.89 9.80 -5.75
C PHE A 153 -8.06 8.55 -6.62
N TYR A 154 -8.75 7.51 -6.14
CA TYR A 154 -8.96 6.29 -6.93
C TYR A 154 -9.90 6.51 -8.11
N CYS A 155 -10.93 7.35 -7.96
CA CYS A 155 -11.78 7.78 -9.08
C CYS A 155 -10.93 8.41 -10.20
N GLU A 156 -10.04 9.35 -9.87
CA GLU A 156 -9.14 9.99 -10.82
C GLU A 156 -8.14 9.00 -11.43
N LEU A 157 -7.52 8.14 -10.61
CA LEU A 157 -6.50 7.18 -11.02
C LEU A 157 -7.06 6.21 -12.06
N LEU A 158 -8.23 5.63 -11.77
CA LEU A 158 -8.86 4.61 -12.61
C LEU A 158 -9.35 5.20 -13.94
N GLU A 159 -9.85 6.44 -13.95
CA GLU A 159 -10.23 7.14 -15.19
C GLU A 159 -9.01 7.50 -16.06
N ALA A 160 -7.94 7.98 -15.44
CA ALA A 160 -6.67 8.23 -16.13
C ALA A 160 -6.12 6.92 -16.73
N TYR A 161 -6.21 5.82 -15.97
CA TYR A 161 -5.75 4.51 -16.40
C TYR A 161 -6.61 3.91 -17.52
N TYR A 162 -7.94 4.00 -17.42
CA TYR A 162 -8.85 3.60 -18.50
C TYR A 162 -8.49 4.32 -19.81
N LYS A 163 -8.27 5.63 -19.75
CA LYS A 163 -7.88 6.42 -20.92
C LYS A 163 -6.56 5.95 -21.54
N LEU A 164 -5.57 5.64 -20.71
CA LEU A 164 -4.28 5.11 -21.14
C LEU A 164 -4.42 3.76 -21.84
N MET A 165 -5.14 2.83 -21.21
CA MET A 165 -5.36 1.48 -21.71
C MET A 165 -6.19 1.50 -22.99
N ASN A 166 -7.26 2.28 -23.03
CA ASN A 166 -8.06 2.45 -24.24
C ASN A 166 -7.21 2.95 -25.43
N LYS A 167 -6.30 3.91 -25.19
CA LYS A 167 -5.37 4.38 -26.24
C LYS A 167 -4.42 3.28 -26.72
N ARG A 168 -3.96 2.39 -25.83
CA ARG A 168 -2.98 1.34 -26.17
C ARG A 168 -3.60 0.10 -26.81
N ILE A 169 -4.64 -0.46 -26.20
CA ILE A 169 -5.21 -1.75 -26.61
C ILE A 169 -6.59 -1.63 -27.27
N GLY A 170 -7.26 -0.47 -27.17
CA GLY A 170 -8.54 -0.22 -27.83
C GLY A 170 -9.67 -0.98 -27.17
N ILE A 171 -10.16 -0.48 -26.03
CA ILE A 171 -11.23 -1.11 -25.26
C ILE A 171 -12.54 -0.91 -26.03
N ASN A 172 -13.18 -2.01 -26.42
CA ASN A 172 -14.43 -1.99 -27.20
C ASN A 172 -15.46 -2.97 -26.61
N PRO A 173 -16.12 -2.60 -25.51
CA PRO A 173 -17.01 -3.52 -24.80
C PRO A 173 -18.25 -3.87 -25.62
N THR A 174 -18.91 -4.97 -25.26
CA THR A 174 -20.23 -5.31 -25.78
C THR A 174 -21.25 -4.20 -25.45
N PRO A 175 -22.39 -4.10 -26.17
CA PRO A 175 -23.41 -3.11 -25.86
C PRO A 175 -23.92 -3.15 -24.42
N THR A 176 -23.92 -4.33 -23.78
CA THR A 176 -24.26 -4.49 -22.38
C THR A 176 -23.24 -3.80 -21.49
N TYR A 177 -21.95 -4.10 -21.67
CA TYR A 177 -20.89 -3.54 -20.83
C TYR A 177 -20.54 -2.09 -21.14
N ARG A 178 -20.86 -1.59 -22.34
CA ARG A 178 -20.81 -0.15 -22.64
C ARG A 178 -21.75 0.67 -21.78
N ARG A 179 -22.84 0.08 -21.27
CA ARG A 179 -23.82 0.73 -20.40
C ARG A 179 -23.63 0.38 -18.92
N LYS A 180 -22.78 -0.60 -18.61
CA LYS A 180 -22.47 -1.01 -17.24
C LYS A 180 -21.30 -0.21 -16.71
N LYS A 181 -21.44 0.30 -15.49
CA LYS A 181 -20.32 0.81 -14.70
C LYS A 181 -19.70 -0.37 -13.98
N MET A 182 -18.40 -0.60 -14.17
CA MET A 182 -17.71 -1.65 -13.44
C MET A 182 -17.54 -1.21 -11.99
N THR A 183 -17.86 -2.10 -11.04
CA THR A 183 -17.79 -1.75 -9.62
C THR A 183 -16.36 -1.90 -9.13
N VAL A 184 -15.87 -0.88 -8.42
CA VAL A 184 -14.54 -0.88 -7.81
C VAL A 184 -14.69 -0.69 -6.31
N ASN A 185 -14.33 -1.70 -5.54
CA ASN A 185 -14.42 -1.75 -4.10
C ASN A 185 -13.05 -1.47 -3.49
N VAL A 186 -12.93 -0.35 -2.78
CA VAL A 186 -11.72 0.07 -2.08
C VAL A 186 -11.96 0.01 -0.57
N TYR A 187 -11.46 -1.05 0.07
CA TYR A 187 -11.64 -1.25 1.50
C TYR A 187 -10.66 -0.41 2.32
N ARG A 188 -11.09 0.01 3.51
CA ARG A 188 -10.27 0.82 4.41
C ARG A 188 -9.10 0.08 5.04
N SER A 189 -9.09 -1.25 5.01
CA SER A 189 -8.00 -2.03 5.57
C SER A 189 -7.94 -3.42 4.95
N ARG A 190 -6.75 -4.03 5.04
CA ARG A 190 -6.55 -5.43 4.69
C ARG A 190 -7.47 -6.36 5.47
N GLU A 191 -7.58 -6.19 6.78
CA GLU A 191 -8.44 -7.01 7.64
C GLU A 191 -9.89 -6.99 7.14
N GLU A 192 -10.42 -5.80 6.83
CA GLU A 192 -11.78 -5.68 6.36
C GLU A 192 -11.97 -6.26 4.95
N PHE A 193 -11.01 -6.02 4.04
CA PHE A 193 -10.99 -6.64 2.73
C PHE A 193 -11.06 -8.17 2.82
N HIS A 194 -10.23 -8.80 3.65
CA HIS A 194 -10.31 -10.25 3.82
C HIS A 194 -11.59 -10.64 4.55
N LYS A 195 -12.01 -9.98 5.63
CA LYS A 195 -13.24 -10.32 6.37
C LYS A 195 -14.48 -10.31 5.48
N LEU A 196 -14.61 -9.32 4.60
CA LEU A 196 -15.75 -9.17 3.69
C LEU A 196 -15.66 -10.09 2.47
N ASN A 197 -14.47 -10.63 2.17
CA ASN A 197 -14.23 -11.52 1.02
C ASN A 197 -13.71 -12.93 1.42
N ALA A 198 -13.72 -13.27 2.72
CA ALA A 198 -13.01 -14.43 3.29
C ALA A 198 -13.53 -15.78 2.79
N ALA A 199 -14.73 -15.83 2.23
CA ALA A 199 -15.29 -17.06 1.68
C ALA A 199 -14.56 -17.58 0.42
N GLY A 200 -13.59 -16.84 -0.14
CA GLY A 200 -12.86 -17.27 -1.34
C GLY A 200 -11.51 -16.61 -1.63
N VAL A 201 -10.95 -15.78 -0.75
CA VAL A 201 -9.71 -15.01 -1.02
C VAL A 201 -8.64 -15.34 0.02
N GLY A 202 -7.49 -15.84 -0.44
CA GLY A 202 -6.36 -16.18 0.43
C GLY A 202 -5.66 -14.96 1.05
N ASP A 203 -5.01 -15.17 2.18
CA ASP A 203 -4.43 -14.13 3.06
C ASP A 203 -3.34 -13.28 2.40
N SER A 204 -2.69 -13.82 1.37
CA SER A 204 -1.62 -13.15 0.62
C SER A 204 -2.14 -12.30 -0.55
N VAL A 205 -3.44 -12.38 -0.84
CA VAL A 205 -4.07 -11.63 -1.93
C VAL A 205 -4.25 -10.17 -1.51
N LEU A 206 -3.68 -9.25 -2.29
CA LEU A 206 -3.76 -7.81 -2.03
C LEU A 206 -4.95 -7.12 -2.73
N GLY A 207 -5.46 -7.78 -3.76
CA GLY A 207 -6.63 -7.38 -4.52
C GLY A 207 -6.93 -8.43 -5.59
N TYR A 208 -8.11 -8.34 -6.20
CA TYR A 208 -8.50 -9.19 -7.31
C TYR A 208 -9.61 -8.53 -8.15
N PHE A 209 -9.59 -8.80 -9.45
CA PHE A 209 -10.77 -8.66 -10.30
C PHE A 209 -11.56 -9.98 -10.36
N TRP A 210 -12.88 -9.91 -10.20
CA TRP A 210 -13.78 -11.05 -10.31
C TRP A 210 -14.84 -10.84 -11.39
N SER A 211 -14.78 -11.67 -12.44
CA SER A 211 -15.67 -11.56 -13.59
C SER A 211 -17.09 -12.10 -13.33
N ALA A 212 -17.33 -12.80 -12.22
CA ALA A 212 -18.65 -13.37 -11.95
C ALA A 212 -19.65 -12.32 -11.48
N ASP A 213 -19.18 -11.27 -10.79
CA ASP A 213 -20.00 -10.14 -10.33
C ASP A 213 -19.52 -8.78 -10.86
N ASP A 214 -18.49 -8.77 -11.72
CA ASP A 214 -17.92 -7.59 -12.37
C ASP A 214 -17.33 -6.58 -11.37
N THR A 215 -16.67 -7.10 -10.33
CA THR A 215 -16.07 -6.29 -9.27
C THR A 215 -14.55 -6.33 -9.30
N LEU A 216 -13.92 -5.18 -9.07
CA LEU A 216 -12.51 -5.06 -8.73
C LEU A 216 -12.41 -4.73 -7.24
N ASN A 217 -11.62 -5.50 -6.49
CA ASN A 217 -11.60 -5.45 -5.03
C ASN A 217 -10.16 -5.32 -4.54
N PHE A 218 -9.87 -4.32 -3.71
CA PHE A 218 -8.55 -4.14 -3.06
C PHE A 218 -8.68 -3.19 -1.86
N PHE A 219 -7.65 -3.07 -1.03
CA PHE A 219 -7.63 -2.15 0.11
C PHE A 219 -6.59 -1.04 -0.05
N HIS A 220 -6.82 0.08 0.64
CA HIS A 220 -5.81 1.13 0.77
C HIS A 220 -4.87 0.84 1.94
N GLU A 221 -3.58 0.74 1.65
CA GLU A 221 -2.50 0.55 2.61
C GLU A 221 -1.88 1.91 2.92
N TYR A 222 -2.24 2.49 4.07
CA TYR A 222 -1.80 3.83 4.46
C TYR A 222 -0.28 3.92 4.66
N SER A 223 0.35 2.81 5.09
CA SER A 223 1.79 2.75 5.31
C SER A 223 2.60 2.62 4.02
N GLU A 224 1.98 2.07 2.96
CA GLU A 224 2.57 1.89 1.63
C GLU A 224 1.56 2.19 0.52
N PRO A 225 1.12 3.46 0.32
CA PRO A 225 0.10 3.79 -0.67
C PRO A 225 0.43 3.36 -2.10
N ALA A 226 1.72 3.40 -2.45
CA ALA A 226 2.24 2.94 -3.73
C ALA A 226 1.96 1.44 -3.99
N GLN A 227 1.85 0.62 -2.94
CA GLN A 227 1.44 -0.78 -3.07
C GLN A 227 -0.02 -0.87 -3.52
N SER A 228 -0.92 -0.11 -2.90
CA SER A 228 -2.32 -0.07 -3.31
C SER A 228 -2.51 0.50 -4.71
N GLU A 229 -1.71 1.49 -5.12
CA GLU A 229 -1.68 1.97 -6.51
C GLU A 229 -1.28 0.86 -7.48
N TRP A 230 -0.20 0.13 -7.18
CA TRP A 230 0.24 -1.01 -7.99
C TRP A 230 -0.86 -2.06 -8.11
N VAL A 231 -1.51 -2.44 -7.00
CA VAL A 231 -2.63 -3.41 -7.00
C VAL A 231 -3.79 -2.88 -7.82
N ALA A 232 -4.21 -1.63 -7.61
CA ALA A 232 -5.33 -1.03 -8.33
C ALA A 232 -5.11 -1.07 -9.84
N LEU A 233 -3.91 -0.68 -10.31
CA LEU A 233 -3.56 -0.70 -11.73
C LEU A 233 -3.37 -2.12 -12.28
N HIS A 234 -2.77 -3.02 -11.50
CA HIS A 234 -2.61 -4.43 -11.86
C HIS A 234 -3.97 -5.10 -12.08
N GLU A 235 -4.85 -5.07 -11.08
CA GLU A 235 -6.17 -5.69 -11.15
C GLU A 235 -7.08 -4.98 -12.17
N CYS A 236 -6.93 -3.66 -12.33
CA CYS A 236 -7.67 -2.94 -13.36
C CYS A 236 -7.23 -3.38 -14.75
N THR A 237 -5.99 -3.84 -14.95
CA THR A 237 -5.58 -4.43 -16.22
C THR A 237 -6.44 -5.65 -16.55
N HIS A 238 -6.65 -6.57 -15.60
CA HIS A 238 -7.49 -7.76 -15.78
C HIS A 238 -8.93 -7.39 -16.08
N LEU A 239 -9.48 -6.40 -15.38
CA LEU A 239 -10.82 -5.86 -15.65
C LEU A 239 -10.91 -5.29 -17.07
N LEU A 240 -9.96 -4.47 -17.49
CA LEU A 240 -10.01 -3.78 -18.79
C LEU A 240 -9.76 -4.73 -19.96
N THR A 241 -8.95 -5.78 -19.78
CA THR A 241 -8.80 -6.85 -20.79
C THR A 241 -10.05 -7.71 -20.88
N PHE A 242 -10.72 -8.01 -19.77
CA PHE A 242 -12.03 -8.66 -19.75
C PHE A 242 -13.11 -7.86 -20.52
N LEU A 243 -13.06 -6.52 -20.46
CA LEU A 243 -13.95 -5.66 -21.24
C LEU A 243 -13.71 -5.74 -22.76
N ILE A 244 -12.59 -6.29 -23.22
CA ILE A 244 -12.33 -6.50 -24.66
C ILE A 244 -13.07 -7.75 -25.14
N ASP A 245 -12.89 -8.87 -24.44
CA ASP A 245 -13.58 -10.12 -24.72
C ASP A 245 -13.76 -10.96 -23.45
N GLN A 246 -15.01 -11.12 -23.03
CA GLN A 246 -15.39 -11.78 -21.77
C GLN A 246 -15.31 -13.29 -21.85
N GLN A 247 -15.24 -13.84 -23.06
CA GLN A 247 -15.17 -15.26 -23.30
C GLN A 247 -13.73 -15.72 -23.48
N TYR A 248 -12.77 -14.80 -23.65
CA TYR A 248 -11.38 -15.16 -23.86
C TYR A 248 -10.69 -15.51 -22.54
N GLN A 249 -10.13 -16.72 -22.46
CA GLN A 249 -9.28 -17.14 -21.35
C GLN A 249 -7.81 -16.85 -21.68
N PRO A 250 -7.17 -15.89 -21.00
CA PRO A 250 -5.80 -15.50 -21.33
C PRO A 250 -4.79 -16.50 -20.76
N GLN A 251 -3.62 -16.59 -21.42
CA GLN A 251 -2.51 -17.39 -20.93
C GLN A 251 -1.84 -16.72 -19.73
N ILE A 252 -1.54 -17.52 -18.70
CA ILE A 252 -1.13 -17.02 -17.38
C ILE A 252 0.08 -16.07 -17.44
N TRP A 253 1.20 -16.48 -18.02
CA TRP A 253 2.42 -15.68 -18.01
C TRP A 253 2.21 -14.31 -18.68
N LEU A 254 1.48 -14.28 -19.80
CA LEU A 254 1.28 -13.07 -20.59
C LEU A 254 0.29 -12.14 -19.89
N ASN A 255 -0.81 -12.70 -19.35
CA ASN A 255 -1.82 -11.95 -18.62
C ASN A 255 -1.20 -11.23 -17.42
N GLU A 256 -0.50 -11.99 -16.57
CA GLU A 256 0.10 -11.47 -15.35
C GLU A 256 1.28 -10.54 -15.66
N ALA A 257 2.16 -10.87 -16.61
CA ALA A 257 3.28 -9.99 -16.94
C ALA A 257 2.86 -8.63 -17.49
N VAL A 258 1.78 -8.58 -18.29
CA VAL A 258 1.27 -7.31 -18.81
C VAL A 258 0.55 -6.52 -17.72
N ALA A 259 -0.28 -7.17 -16.89
CA ALA A 259 -0.88 -6.53 -15.72
C ALA A 259 0.19 -5.96 -14.77
N ASP A 260 1.27 -6.69 -14.58
CA ASP A 260 2.38 -6.28 -13.73
C ASP A 260 3.26 -5.18 -14.37
N TYR A 261 3.43 -5.20 -15.69
CA TYR A 261 4.10 -4.13 -16.44
C TYR A 261 3.33 -2.80 -16.32
N PHE A 262 2.01 -2.84 -16.40
CA PHE A 262 1.20 -1.63 -16.20
C PHE A 262 1.02 -1.25 -14.74
N GLY A 263 0.91 -2.23 -13.84
CA GLY A 263 0.85 -2.01 -12.40
C GLY A 263 2.10 -1.32 -11.88
N SER A 264 3.27 -1.65 -12.45
CA SER A 264 4.54 -0.98 -12.18
C SER A 264 4.65 0.40 -12.85
N ALA A 265 3.59 1.20 -12.89
CA ALA A 265 3.64 2.54 -13.46
C ALA A 265 4.21 3.58 -12.48
N ASP A 266 4.79 4.65 -13.01
CA ASP A 266 4.93 5.91 -12.27
C ASP A 266 3.60 6.69 -12.35
N VAL A 267 3.06 7.03 -11.18
CA VAL A 267 1.84 7.82 -11.01
C VAL A 267 2.25 9.19 -10.45
N GLU A 268 2.00 10.25 -11.21
CA GLU A 268 2.38 11.61 -10.85
C GLU A 268 1.19 12.56 -11.06
N ARG A 269 1.18 13.72 -10.40
CA ARG A 269 0.26 14.81 -10.73
C ARG A 269 0.99 15.84 -11.59
N ASP A 270 0.39 16.21 -12.73
CA ASP A 270 0.92 17.29 -13.57
C ASP A 270 0.80 18.66 -12.88
N LYS A 271 1.35 19.71 -13.50
CA LYS A 271 1.30 21.10 -12.96
C LYS A 271 -0.12 21.63 -12.72
N ARG A 272 -1.15 20.96 -13.23
CA ARG A 272 -2.57 21.31 -13.04
C ARG A 272 -3.27 20.36 -12.05
N GLY A 273 -2.51 19.52 -11.36
CA GLY A 273 -3.02 18.55 -10.39
C GLY A 273 -3.58 17.27 -11.01
N ARG A 274 -3.50 17.05 -12.34
CA ARG A 274 -4.12 15.85 -12.96
C ARG A 274 -3.20 14.65 -12.93
N ILE A 275 -3.74 13.48 -12.64
CA ILE A 275 -2.97 12.23 -12.66
C ILE A 275 -2.44 11.92 -14.06
N THR A 276 -1.14 11.65 -14.14
CA THR A 276 -0.42 11.13 -15.30
C THR A 276 0.23 9.80 -14.95
N ILE A 277 0.08 8.80 -15.83
CA ILE A 277 0.55 7.43 -15.61
C ILE A 277 1.56 7.06 -16.70
N THR A 278 2.76 6.68 -16.29
CA THR A 278 3.83 6.19 -17.17
C THR A 278 4.10 4.70 -16.90
N PRO A 279 3.65 3.79 -17.79
CA PRO A 279 3.78 2.34 -17.57
C PRO A 279 5.21 1.81 -17.61
N GLY A 280 5.46 0.75 -16.86
CA GLY A 280 6.68 -0.04 -16.96
C GLY A 280 7.89 0.64 -16.32
N LYS A 281 7.73 1.20 -15.11
CA LYS A 281 8.85 1.58 -14.25
C LYS A 281 9.69 0.36 -13.95
N LEU A 282 11.01 0.53 -13.99
CA LEU A 282 11.97 -0.54 -13.69
C LEU A 282 11.75 -1.10 -12.27
N GLN A 283 11.58 -2.42 -12.17
CA GLN A 283 11.44 -3.15 -10.92
C GLN A 283 12.76 -3.82 -10.58
N THR A 284 13.59 -3.13 -9.79
CA THR A 284 14.99 -3.54 -9.52
C THR A 284 15.09 -4.85 -8.75
N ASP A 285 14.13 -5.17 -7.88
CA ASP A 285 14.01 -6.45 -7.19
C ASP A 285 13.79 -7.61 -8.16
N ARG A 286 12.94 -7.43 -9.19
CA ARG A 286 12.73 -8.45 -10.23
C ARG A 286 13.96 -8.62 -11.11
N VAL A 287 14.61 -7.52 -11.47
CA VAL A 287 15.88 -7.56 -12.22
C VAL A 287 16.92 -8.34 -11.43
N LEU A 288 17.08 -8.06 -10.13
CA LEU A 288 17.99 -8.79 -9.26
C LEU A 288 17.68 -10.29 -9.25
N THR A 289 16.41 -10.67 -9.09
CA THR A 289 15.97 -12.08 -9.12
C THR A 289 16.36 -12.76 -10.43
N VAL A 290 16.12 -12.12 -11.57
CA VAL A 290 16.46 -12.71 -12.88
C VAL A 290 17.98 -12.73 -13.11
N GLN A 291 18.72 -11.70 -12.69
CA GLN A 291 20.19 -11.66 -12.79
C GLN A 291 20.85 -12.79 -11.98
N GLN A 292 20.39 -13.01 -10.76
CA GLN A 292 20.87 -14.12 -9.92
C GLN A 292 20.50 -15.47 -10.53
N ALA A 293 19.26 -15.64 -11.00
CA ALA A 293 18.84 -16.87 -11.65
C ALA A 293 19.65 -17.20 -12.90
N ILE A 294 19.98 -16.20 -13.73
CA ILE A 294 20.86 -16.37 -14.91
C ILE A 294 22.26 -16.79 -14.48
N THR A 295 22.81 -16.14 -13.45
CA THR A 295 24.15 -16.42 -12.92
C THR A 295 24.25 -17.86 -12.38
N ASP A 296 23.20 -18.31 -11.69
CA ASP A 296 23.12 -19.65 -11.09
C ASP A 296 22.73 -20.74 -12.09
N GLY A 297 22.39 -20.37 -13.33
CA GLY A 297 21.88 -21.30 -14.34
C GLY A 297 20.49 -21.88 -14.05
N LYS A 298 19.70 -21.20 -13.20
CA LYS A 298 18.36 -21.60 -12.73
C LYS A 298 17.23 -20.73 -13.30
N ASP A 299 17.53 -19.85 -14.25
CA ASP A 299 16.56 -18.98 -14.90
C ASP A 299 15.50 -19.76 -15.68
N THR A 300 14.25 -19.27 -15.63
CA THR A 300 13.15 -19.78 -16.45
C THR A 300 13.39 -19.45 -17.92
N LYS A 301 13.49 -20.47 -18.78
CA LYS A 301 13.72 -20.30 -20.23
C LYS A 301 12.45 -19.84 -20.95
N LEU A 302 12.56 -19.21 -22.11
CA LEU A 302 11.39 -18.82 -22.93
C LEU A 302 10.58 -20.04 -23.37
N THR A 303 11.25 -21.17 -23.65
CA THR A 303 10.59 -22.44 -23.98
C THR A 303 9.75 -23.00 -22.84
N GLU A 304 10.07 -22.65 -21.59
CA GLU A 304 9.28 -23.02 -20.41
C GLU A 304 8.20 -21.98 -20.13
N LEU A 305 8.57 -20.70 -20.12
CA LEU A 305 7.68 -19.57 -19.83
C LEU A 305 6.47 -19.55 -20.77
N PHE A 306 6.66 -19.80 -22.07
CA PHE A 306 5.57 -19.79 -23.04
C PHE A 306 4.58 -20.94 -22.89
N PHE A 307 4.87 -21.94 -22.05
CA PHE A 307 4.02 -23.11 -21.86
C PHE A 307 3.64 -23.32 -20.40
N ILE A 308 4.05 -22.40 -19.51
CA ILE A 308 3.84 -22.55 -18.09
C ILE A 308 2.35 -22.52 -17.73
N ASP A 309 1.96 -23.39 -16.82
CA ASP A 309 0.62 -23.47 -16.28
C ASP A 309 0.49 -22.63 -14.98
N ARG A 310 -0.76 -22.43 -14.51
CA ARG A 310 -1.06 -21.60 -13.34
C ARG A 310 -0.39 -22.11 -12.06
N ASN A 311 -0.29 -23.42 -11.86
CA ASN A 311 0.23 -23.99 -10.62
C ASN A 311 1.76 -23.85 -10.54
N SER A 312 2.42 -23.76 -11.70
CA SER A 312 3.86 -23.55 -11.81
C SER A 312 4.26 -22.06 -11.84
N PHE A 313 3.31 -21.13 -11.79
CA PHE A 313 3.55 -19.69 -11.94
C PHE A 313 3.50 -18.97 -10.59
N ASN A 314 4.67 -18.78 -9.96
CA ASN A 314 4.82 -18.11 -8.67
C ASN A 314 5.71 -16.86 -8.78
N GLY A 315 6.05 -16.23 -7.63
CA GLY A 315 6.84 -14.99 -7.58
C GLY A 315 8.12 -15.00 -8.42
N PHE A 316 8.79 -16.16 -8.54
CA PHE A 316 9.97 -16.34 -9.37
C PHE A 316 9.65 -16.19 -10.86
N GLN A 317 8.58 -16.82 -11.35
CA GLN A 317 8.16 -16.69 -12.75
C GLN A 317 7.49 -15.35 -13.03
N TYR A 318 6.86 -14.69 -12.05
CA TYR A 318 6.44 -13.29 -12.18
C TYR A 318 7.63 -12.37 -12.52
N ALA A 319 8.78 -12.55 -11.86
CA ALA A 319 9.98 -11.75 -12.14
C ALA A 319 10.49 -11.97 -13.58
N HIS A 320 10.56 -13.23 -14.02
CA HIS A 320 10.97 -13.58 -15.39
C HIS A 320 9.98 -13.04 -16.43
N ALA A 321 8.68 -13.27 -16.25
CA ALA A 321 7.64 -12.85 -17.18
C ALA A 321 7.57 -11.32 -17.30
N TRP A 322 7.60 -10.60 -16.17
CA TRP A 322 7.69 -9.14 -16.17
C TRP A 322 8.95 -8.65 -16.88
N SER A 323 10.12 -9.23 -16.60
CA SER A 323 11.37 -8.80 -17.22
C SER A 323 11.39 -9.02 -18.74
N PHE A 324 10.70 -10.08 -19.22
CA PHE A 324 10.55 -10.35 -20.64
C PHE A 324 9.64 -9.31 -21.32
N VAL A 325 8.50 -8.97 -20.72
CA VAL A 325 7.64 -7.88 -21.23
C VAL A 325 8.37 -6.52 -21.17
N TYR A 326 9.14 -6.27 -20.11
CA TYR A 326 9.98 -5.08 -20.00
C TYR A 326 11.04 -5.03 -21.11
N PHE A 327 11.71 -6.14 -21.40
CA PHE A 327 12.63 -6.29 -22.53
C PHE A 327 11.95 -6.00 -23.87
N LEU A 328 10.77 -6.58 -24.14
CA LEU A 328 10.04 -6.34 -25.40
C LEU A 328 9.70 -4.87 -25.59
N ASN A 329 9.53 -4.12 -24.51
CA ASN A 329 9.20 -2.69 -24.55
C ASN A 329 10.44 -1.77 -24.63
N ASN A 330 11.59 -2.19 -24.12
CA ASN A 330 12.74 -1.30 -23.90
C ASN A 330 14.01 -1.67 -24.68
N PHE A 331 14.16 -2.93 -25.11
CA PHE A 331 15.34 -3.38 -25.83
C PHE A 331 15.56 -2.59 -27.12
N SER A 332 16.80 -2.12 -27.32
CA SER A 332 17.22 -1.40 -28.52
C SER A 332 16.23 -0.26 -28.88
N LYS A 333 15.95 0.61 -27.91
CA LYS A 333 14.99 1.73 -28.01
C LYS A 333 13.57 1.27 -28.38
N GLY A 334 13.14 0.14 -27.80
CA GLY A 334 11.81 -0.41 -28.00
C GLY A 334 11.59 -1.09 -29.35
N LYS A 335 12.63 -1.75 -29.88
CA LYS A 335 12.60 -2.49 -31.16
C LYS A 335 11.37 -3.39 -31.30
N TYR A 336 10.99 -4.10 -30.25
CA TYR A 336 9.88 -5.06 -30.28
C TYR A 336 8.53 -4.46 -29.82
N ALA A 337 8.53 -3.25 -29.25
CA ALA A 337 7.38 -2.71 -28.52
C ALA A 337 6.12 -2.60 -29.39
N LYS A 338 6.25 -2.00 -30.58
CA LYS A 338 5.13 -1.82 -31.51
C LYS A 338 4.54 -3.17 -31.96
N GLY A 339 5.41 -4.13 -32.25
CA GLY A 339 5.01 -5.49 -32.64
C GLY A 339 4.29 -6.20 -31.50
N PHE A 340 4.82 -6.11 -30.29
CA PHE A 340 4.26 -6.75 -29.10
C PHE A 340 2.87 -6.20 -28.76
N TRP A 341 2.69 -4.88 -28.73
CA TRP A 341 1.37 -4.30 -28.45
C TRP A 341 0.34 -4.60 -29.54
N LYS A 342 0.78 -4.71 -30.81
CA LYS A 342 -0.10 -5.17 -31.87
C LYS A 342 -0.50 -6.63 -31.68
N PHE A 343 0.45 -7.50 -31.34
CA PHE A 343 0.17 -8.89 -30.97
C PHE A 343 -0.84 -8.99 -29.83
N PHE A 344 -0.57 -8.29 -28.73
CA PHE A 344 -1.42 -8.33 -27.54
C PHE A 344 -2.85 -7.89 -27.86
N LYS A 345 -3.00 -6.78 -28.60
CA LYS A 345 -4.31 -6.34 -29.07
C LYS A 345 -5.01 -7.37 -29.94
N ASP A 346 -4.30 -7.94 -30.92
CA ASP A 346 -4.89 -8.91 -31.85
C ASP A 346 -5.32 -10.21 -31.13
N LEU A 347 -4.56 -10.63 -30.10
CA LEU A 347 -4.86 -11.79 -29.27
C LEU A 347 -6.17 -11.62 -28.49
N TYR A 348 -6.33 -10.49 -27.79
CA TYR A 348 -7.52 -10.23 -26.95
C TYR A 348 -8.76 -9.83 -27.76
N THR A 349 -8.58 -9.34 -29.00
CA THR A 349 -9.70 -9.06 -29.92
C THR A 349 -10.07 -10.25 -30.82
N ARG A 350 -9.46 -11.43 -30.59
CA ARG A 350 -9.62 -12.65 -31.39
C ARG A 350 -9.58 -12.38 -32.91
N GLN A 351 -8.62 -11.57 -33.35
CA GLN A 351 -8.46 -11.31 -34.78
C GLN A 351 -8.04 -12.58 -35.53
N LYS A 352 -8.36 -12.61 -36.83
CA LYS A 352 -7.99 -13.72 -37.72
C LYS A 352 -6.48 -14.01 -37.66
N GLY A 353 -6.13 -15.29 -37.62
CA GLY A 353 -4.73 -15.76 -37.67
C GLY A 353 -4.21 -16.39 -36.37
N ILE A 354 -5.06 -16.54 -35.36
CA ILE A 354 -4.84 -17.39 -34.19
C ILE A 354 -6.07 -18.31 -34.10
N ASP A 355 -5.84 -19.60 -33.91
CA ASP A 355 -6.91 -20.56 -33.71
C ASP A 355 -7.32 -20.57 -32.23
N TYR A 356 -8.63 -20.55 -31.99
CA TYR A 356 -9.20 -20.54 -30.65
C TYR A 356 -10.06 -21.78 -30.47
N GLU A 357 -9.68 -22.63 -29.53
CA GLU A 357 -10.53 -23.74 -29.09
C GLU A 357 -11.68 -23.22 -28.24
N THR A 358 -12.83 -23.87 -28.39
CA THR A 358 -13.99 -23.63 -27.55
C THR A 358 -13.84 -24.44 -26.27
N ILE A 359 -13.95 -23.77 -25.12
CA ILE A 359 -13.87 -24.37 -23.80
C ILE A 359 -15.17 -24.14 -23.03
N ALA A 360 -15.44 -24.97 -22.03
CA ALA A 360 -16.49 -24.66 -21.05
C ALA A 360 -16.04 -23.46 -20.19
N ALA A 361 -16.92 -22.49 -19.99
CA ALA A 361 -16.63 -21.32 -19.16
C ALA A 361 -17.83 -20.93 -18.31
N ALA A 362 -17.56 -20.33 -17.15
CA ALA A 362 -18.58 -19.69 -16.33
C ALA A 362 -19.14 -18.44 -17.07
N GLY A 363 -20.46 -18.28 -17.09
CA GLY A 363 -21.13 -17.14 -17.73
C GLY A 363 -22.38 -17.54 -18.51
N GLN A 364 -23.12 -16.54 -19.03
CA GLN A 364 -24.45 -16.74 -19.62
C GLN A 364 -24.46 -17.66 -20.85
N THR A 365 -23.35 -17.78 -21.59
CA THR A 365 -23.25 -18.62 -22.79
C THR A 365 -22.69 -20.02 -22.49
N GLY A 366 -22.16 -20.27 -21.29
CA GLY A 366 -21.44 -21.50 -20.93
C GLY A 366 -20.16 -21.77 -21.75
N THR A 367 -19.76 -20.81 -22.60
CA THR A 367 -18.77 -21.02 -23.68
C THR A 367 -17.65 -19.99 -23.56
N GLY A 368 -16.41 -20.46 -23.52
CA GLY A 368 -15.19 -19.64 -23.56
C GLY A 368 -14.31 -20.01 -24.75
N TYR A 369 -13.26 -19.21 -24.97
CA TYR A 369 -12.29 -19.37 -26.04
C TYR A 369 -10.88 -19.29 -25.47
N ARG A 370 -10.02 -20.22 -25.88
CA ARG A 370 -8.60 -20.23 -25.49
C ARG A 370 -7.76 -20.48 -26.73
N ALA A 371 -6.64 -19.79 -26.85
CA ALA A 371 -5.64 -20.08 -27.89
C ALA A 371 -4.60 -21.05 -27.32
N ALA A 372 -4.09 -21.97 -28.14
CA ALA A 372 -3.04 -22.88 -27.68
C ALA A 372 -1.74 -22.09 -27.40
N PRO A 373 -0.97 -22.45 -26.37
CA PRO A 373 0.31 -21.78 -26.06
C PRO A 373 1.26 -21.63 -27.26
N ALA A 374 1.31 -22.64 -28.14
CA ALA A 374 2.13 -22.60 -29.36
C ALA A 374 1.67 -21.51 -30.34
N ASP A 375 0.36 -21.35 -30.55
CA ASP A 375 -0.18 -20.33 -31.45
C ASP A 375 0.02 -18.92 -30.90
N ILE A 376 -0.11 -18.75 -29.58
CA ILE A 376 0.19 -17.48 -28.89
C ILE A 376 1.66 -17.11 -29.12
N ARG A 377 2.58 -18.05 -28.86
CA ARG A 377 4.02 -17.89 -29.11
C ARG A 377 4.31 -17.53 -30.57
N ASP A 378 3.78 -18.28 -31.52
CA ASP A 378 4.08 -18.12 -32.94
C ASP A 378 3.53 -16.79 -33.49
N SER A 379 2.32 -16.41 -33.04
CA SER A 379 1.73 -15.11 -33.34
C SER A 379 2.58 -13.95 -32.77
N MET A 380 3.05 -14.07 -31.52
CA MET A 380 3.93 -13.08 -30.92
C MET A 380 5.23 -12.95 -31.70
N MET A 381 5.94 -14.06 -31.93
CA MET A 381 7.21 -14.12 -32.67
C MET A 381 7.08 -13.45 -34.04
N LYS A 382 6.01 -13.77 -34.79
CA LYS A 382 5.69 -13.16 -36.08
C LYS A 382 5.47 -11.65 -35.98
N ARG A 383 4.71 -11.19 -34.98
CA ARG A 383 4.36 -9.77 -34.80
C ARG A 383 5.53 -8.92 -34.34
N ILE A 384 6.42 -9.46 -33.50
CA ILE A 384 7.66 -8.77 -33.08
C ILE A 384 8.78 -8.90 -34.11
N GLY A 385 8.63 -9.80 -35.10
CA GLY A 385 9.64 -10.05 -36.13
C GLY A 385 10.89 -10.78 -35.60
N ALA A 386 10.73 -11.58 -34.54
CA ALA A 386 11.81 -12.42 -34.01
C ALA A 386 11.94 -13.68 -34.89
N LYS A 387 13.18 -14.02 -35.24
CA LYS A 387 13.48 -15.13 -36.18
C LYS A 387 13.45 -16.49 -35.50
N ASP A 388 14.00 -16.56 -34.29
CA ASP A 388 14.12 -17.79 -33.52
C ASP A 388 14.10 -17.48 -32.02
N ILE A 389 13.65 -18.46 -31.24
CA ILE A 389 13.45 -18.31 -29.79
C ILE A 389 14.79 -18.21 -29.06
N ALA A 390 15.82 -18.94 -29.51
CA ALA A 390 17.12 -18.97 -28.85
C ALA A 390 17.83 -17.60 -28.92
N LEU A 391 17.78 -16.93 -30.06
CA LEU A 391 18.28 -15.58 -30.23
C LEU A 391 17.48 -14.57 -29.41
N LEU A 392 16.15 -14.70 -29.38
CA LEU A 392 15.31 -13.82 -28.57
C LEU A 392 15.61 -13.98 -27.07
N GLU A 393 15.80 -15.23 -26.63
CA GLU A 393 16.17 -15.55 -25.25
C GLU A 393 17.56 -15.00 -24.90
N THR A 394 18.55 -15.17 -25.80
CA THR A 394 19.90 -14.61 -25.62
C THR A 394 19.83 -13.09 -25.47
N GLN A 395 19.11 -12.41 -26.36
CA GLN A 395 18.92 -10.95 -26.30
C GLN A 395 18.24 -10.51 -25.01
N TRP A 396 17.21 -11.24 -24.57
CA TRP A 396 16.51 -10.93 -23.33
C TRP A 396 17.42 -11.07 -22.11
N LYS A 397 18.16 -12.18 -22.02
CA LYS A 397 19.08 -12.45 -20.91
C LYS A 397 20.23 -11.45 -20.86
N GLU A 398 20.88 -11.19 -21.99
CA GLU A 398 21.93 -10.18 -22.10
C GLU A 398 21.42 -8.79 -21.72
N PHE A 399 20.21 -8.44 -22.18
CA PHE A 399 19.58 -7.17 -21.83
C PHE A 399 19.36 -7.06 -20.31
N VAL A 400 18.76 -8.07 -19.67
CA VAL A 400 18.50 -8.04 -18.22
C VAL A 400 19.80 -8.08 -17.41
N ALA A 401 20.77 -8.90 -17.81
CA ALA A 401 22.09 -8.97 -17.17
C ALA A 401 22.85 -7.63 -17.25
N ALA A 402 22.63 -6.84 -18.30
CA ALA A 402 23.26 -5.53 -18.47
C ALA A 402 22.54 -4.37 -17.77
N ILE A 403 21.36 -4.58 -17.16
CA ILE A 403 20.66 -3.50 -16.43
C ILE A 403 21.46 -3.20 -15.15
N PRO A 404 21.99 -1.97 -14.98
CA PRO A 404 22.63 -1.59 -13.74
C PRO A 404 21.58 -1.48 -12.64
N ILE A 405 21.84 -2.11 -11.50
CA ILE A 405 20.99 -2.01 -10.32
C ILE A 405 21.85 -1.68 -9.09
N ASP A 406 21.30 -0.87 -8.20
CA ASP A 406 21.75 -0.80 -6.82
C ASP A 406 21.36 -2.11 -6.12
N THR A 407 22.31 -3.04 -6.00
CA THR A 407 22.04 -4.38 -5.45
C THR A 407 21.53 -4.32 -4.01
N PRO A 408 22.15 -3.57 -3.07
CA PRO A 408 21.58 -3.38 -1.73
C PRO A 408 20.15 -2.86 -1.74
N GLY A 409 19.84 -1.81 -2.51
CA GLY A 409 18.48 -1.27 -2.63
C GLY A 409 17.49 -2.25 -3.29
N ALA A 410 17.95 -3.06 -4.24
CA ALA A 410 17.13 -4.11 -4.85
C ALA A 410 16.82 -5.25 -3.88
N ARG A 411 17.79 -5.66 -3.06
CA ARG A 411 17.59 -6.64 -1.99
C ARG A 411 16.61 -6.12 -0.93
N LEU A 412 16.76 -4.87 -0.51
CA LEU A 412 15.77 -4.21 0.37
C LEU A 412 14.36 -4.36 -0.20
N LYS A 413 14.13 -3.92 -1.44
CA LYS A 413 12.79 -3.99 -2.07
C LYS A 413 12.25 -5.43 -2.15
N ARG A 414 13.11 -6.40 -2.48
CA ARG A 414 12.72 -7.81 -2.58
C ARG A 414 12.34 -8.38 -1.22
N GLY A 415 13.14 -8.12 -0.19
CA GLY A 415 12.88 -8.53 1.19
C GLY A 415 11.61 -7.90 1.76
N LEU A 416 11.42 -6.58 1.58
CA LEU A 416 10.18 -5.90 2.00
C LEU A 416 8.94 -6.52 1.35
N ARG A 417 8.99 -6.80 0.05
CA ARG A 417 7.89 -7.42 -0.70
C ARG A 417 7.56 -8.82 -0.19
N ALA A 418 8.57 -9.65 0.07
CA ALA A 418 8.37 -11.01 0.57
C ALA A 418 7.69 -11.00 1.96
N VAL A 419 8.16 -10.13 2.87
CA VAL A 419 7.55 -9.97 4.21
C VAL A 419 6.09 -9.46 4.11
N GLY A 420 5.82 -8.48 3.24
CA GLY A 420 4.50 -7.89 3.05
C GLY A 420 3.45 -8.81 2.41
N ARG A 421 3.90 -9.84 1.67
CA ARG A 421 3.03 -10.87 1.07
C ARG A 421 2.74 -12.05 2.00
N PHE A 422 3.37 -12.10 3.18
CA PHE A 422 3.23 -13.22 4.12
C PHE A 422 3.60 -14.57 3.51
N ASP A 423 4.54 -14.56 2.57
CA ASP A 423 5.02 -15.77 1.91
C ASP A 423 5.98 -16.50 2.86
N MET A 424 5.46 -17.49 3.59
CA MET A 424 6.23 -18.26 4.57
C MET A 424 7.38 -19.05 3.94
N GLU A 425 7.25 -19.41 2.67
CA GLU A 425 8.31 -20.10 1.93
C GLU A 425 9.46 -19.12 1.63
N ALA A 426 9.15 -17.84 1.41
CA ALA A 426 10.13 -16.79 1.09
C ALA A 426 10.66 -16.00 2.31
N ILE A 427 10.28 -16.34 3.54
CA ILE A 427 10.72 -15.59 4.74
C ILE A 427 12.24 -15.72 4.98
N ASP A 428 12.82 -16.89 4.75
CA ASP A 428 14.26 -17.08 4.98
C ASP A 428 15.08 -16.24 3.98
N GLU A 429 14.68 -16.24 2.71
CA GLU A 429 15.28 -15.42 1.65
C GLU A 429 15.09 -13.92 1.93
N ALA A 430 13.94 -13.53 2.49
CA ALA A 430 13.70 -12.15 2.90
C ALA A 430 14.66 -11.71 4.02
N ILE A 431 14.91 -12.56 5.02
CA ILE A 431 15.87 -12.27 6.09
C ILE A 431 17.28 -12.11 5.51
N GLU A 432 17.68 -12.97 4.57
CA GLU A 432 18.98 -12.88 3.89
C GLU A 432 19.11 -11.57 3.10
N ASP A 433 18.10 -11.21 2.30
CA ASP A 433 18.10 -9.99 1.52
C ASP A 433 18.13 -8.74 2.40
N LEU A 434 17.31 -8.69 3.45
CA LEU A 434 17.26 -7.56 4.37
C LEU A 434 18.57 -7.43 5.16
N THR A 435 19.17 -8.55 5.57
CA THR A 435 20.49 -8.56 6.22
C THR A 435 21.56 -8.04 5.28
N ALA A 436 21.63 -8.53 4.05
CA ALA A 436 22.59 -8.05 3.08
C ALA A 436 22.42 -6.56 2.72
N ALA A 437 21.18 -6.04 2.72
CA ALA A 437 20.94 -4.61 2.55
C ALA A 437 21.42 -3.80 3.76
N ILE A 438 21.11 -4.24 4.98
CA ILE A 438 21.55 -3.59 6.23
C ILE A 438 23.09 -3.58 6.33
N ASP A 439 23.73 -4.73 6.10
CA ASP A 439 25.20 -4.88 6.17
C ASP A 439 25.92 -4.03 5.11
N ALA A 440 25.27 -3.79 3.97
CA ALA A 440 25.77 -2.90 2.93
C ALA A 440 25.53 -1.40 3.23
N GLY A 441 24.95 -1.06 4.39
CA GLY A 441 24.75 0.32 4.85
C GLY A 441 23.48 0.98 4.36
N VAL A 442 22.47 0.22 3.89
CA VAL A 442 21.17 0.79 3.55
C VAL A 442 20.48 1.31 4.81
N SER A 443 20.33 2.63 4.92
CA SER A 443 19.82 3.33 6.10
C SER A 443 18.29 3.41 6.16
N ASP A 444 17.58 2.54 5.42
CA ASP A 444 16.12 2.53 5.41
C ASP A 444 15.59 1.83 6.68
N PRO A 445 14.90 2.53 7.59
CA PRO A 445 14.38 1.94 8.83
C PRO A 445 13.44 0.74 8.59
N ARG A 446 12.77 0.70 7.43
CA ARG A 446 11.89 -0.41 7.05
C ARG A 446 12.64 -1.72 6.89
N ALA A 447 13.94 -1.68 6.57
CA ALA A 447 14.77 -2.88 6.46
C ALA A 447 14.80 -3.62 7.81
N TRP A 448 15.06 -2.87 8.88
CA TRP A 448 15.09 -3.35 10.25
C TRP A 448 13.72 -3.81 10.71
N ALA A 449 12.66 -2.99 10.54
CA ALA A 449 11.31 -3.40 10.95
C ALA A 449 10.83 -4.67 10.21
N ALA A 450 11.06 -4.76 8.90
CA ALA A 450 10.67 -5.93 8.13
C ALA A 450 11.46 -7.19 8.53
N ARG A 451 12.78 -7.05 8.79
CA ARG A 451 13.60 -8.18 9.25
C ARG A 451 13.17 -8.61 10.66
N GLY A 452 12.85 -7.66 11.53
CA GLY A 452 12.35 -7.95 12.87
C GLY A 452 11.03 -8.71 12.85
N ARG A 453 10.08 -8.32 11.99
CA ARG A 453 8.84 -9.07 11.75
C ARG A 453 9.11 -10.48 11.23
N ALA A 454 10.02 -10.62 10.27
CA ALA A 454 10.36 -11.91 9.67
C ALA A 454 11.01 -12.86 10.70
N LEU A 455 11.96 -12.36 11.49
CA LEU A 455 12.64 -13.09 12.56
C LEU A 455 11.66 -13.58 13.62
N ALA A 456 10.77 -12.70 14.08
CA ALA A 456 9.82 -13.08 15.10
C ALA A 456 8.79 -14.10 14.62
N ARG A 457 8.40 -14.07 13.33
CA ARG A 457 7.60 -15.16 12.71
C ARG A 457 8.33 -16.49 12.64
N LYS A 458 9.67 -16.48 12.56
CA LYS A 458 10.52 -17.68 12.68
C LYS A 458 10.77 -18.11 14.13
N GLY A 459 10.06 -17.51 15.10
CA GLY A 459 10.23 -17.79 16.52
C GLY A 459 11.45 -17.12 17.17
N ARG A 460 12.15 -16.24 16.45
CA ARG A 460 13.31 -15.49 16.94
C ARG A 460 12.87 -14.11 17.44
N ALA A 461 11.98 -14.08 18.44
CA ALA A 461 11.33 -12.87 18.92
C ALA A 461 12.33 -11.85 19.53
N ASP A 462 13.37 -12.31 20.24
CA ASP A 462 14.38 -11.43 20.83
C ASP A 462 15.18 -10.68 19.75
N ASP A 463 15.58 -11.37 18.69
CA ASP A 463 16.24 -10.75 17.54
C ASP A 463 15.27 -9.76 16.84
N GLY A 464 13.98 -10.12 16.76
CA GLY A 464 12.95 -9.25 16.22
C GLY A 464 12.74 -7.97 17.02
N LEU A 465 12.81 -8.05 18.36
CA LEU A 465 12.74 -6.90 19.26
C LEU A 465 13.94 -5.97 19.07
N ALA A 466 15.14 -6.54 18.92
CA ALA A 466 16.34 -5.75 18.66
C ALA A 466 16.22 -4.95 17.35
N ASP A 467 15.74 -5.61 16.29
CA ASP A 467 15.52 -4.97 14.99
C ASP A 467 14.43 -3.90 15.03
N LEU A 468 13.30 -4.13 15.72
CA LEU A 468 12.26 -3.11 15.86
C LEU A 468 12.72 -1.91 16.68
N ARG A 469 13.54 -2.12 17.72
CA ARG A 469 14.18 -1.02 18.45
C ARG A 469 15.09 -0.20 17.54
N ALA A 470 15.92 -0.85 16.73
CA ALA A 470 16.76 -0.16 15.75
C ALA A 470 15.91 0.63 14.73
N ALA A 471 14.77 0.09 14.27
CA ALA A 471 13.86 0.81 13.38
C ALA A 471 13.28 2.08 14.05
N VAL A 472 12.89 2.01 15.32
CA VAL A 472 12.41 3.16 16.11
C VAL A 472 13.52 4.17 16.37
N GLU A 473 14.75 3.74 16.59
CA GLU A 473 15.90 4.64 16.74
C GLU A 473 16.20 5.39 15.44
N LEU A 474 16.12 4.72 14.30
CA LEU A 474 16.37 5.31 12.98
C LEU A 474 15.23 6.24 12.52
N ASP A 475 13.98 5.92 12.87
CA ASP A 475 12.81 6.77 12.63
C ASP A 475 11.90 6.89 13.87
N PRO A 476 12.26 7.79 14.80
CA PRO A 476 11.54 7.92 16.06
C PRO A 476 10.12 8.45 15.91
N LEU A 477 9.77 9.04 14.77
CA LEU A 477 8.45 9.63 14.51
C LEU A 477 7.53 8.66 13.75
N ASN A 478 7.94 7.41 13.53
CA ASN A 478 7.11 6.41 12.87
C ASN A 478 6.19 5.68 13.86
N ALA A 479 4.90 5.97 13.80
CA ALA A 479 3.90 5.35 14.66
C ALA A 479 3.81 3.83 14.49
N SER A 480 3.97 3.32 13.25
CA SER A 480 3.86 1.89 12.95
C SER A 480 4.97 1.08 13.61
N PHE A 481 6.23 1.55 13.60
CA PHE A 481 7.33 0.84 14.26
C PHE A 481 7.14 0.76 15.77
N ARG A 482 6.65 1.83 16.41
CA ARG A 482 6.35 1.84 17.85
C ARG A 482 5.20 0.91 18.21
N HIS A 483 4.16 0.89 17.37
CA HIS A 483 3.03 -0.03 17.52
C HIS A 483 3.50 -1.49 17.41
N GLU A 484 4.27 -1.83 16.38
CA GLU A 484 4.83 -3.19 16.20
C GLU A 484 5.78 -3.59 17.34
N LEU A 485 6.61 -2.65 17.82
CA LEU A 485 7.49 -2.87 18.96
C LEU A 485 6.69 -3.15 20.23
N SER A 486 5.65 -2.35 20.52
CA SER A 486 4.74 -2.56 21.65
C SER A 486 4.10 -3.95 21.61
N GLN A 487 3.63 -4.37 20.42
CA GLN A 487 3.03 -5.70 20.24
C GLN A 487 4.01 -6.84 20.51
N LEU A 488 5.25 -6.73 20.05
CA LEU A 488 6.23 -7.78 20.28
C LEU A 488 6.74 -7.81 21.73
N MET A 489 6.81 -6.67 22.41
CA MET A 489 7.25 -6.58 23.81
C MET A 489 6.35 -7.39 24.75
N THR A 490 5.04 -7.43 24.50
CA THR A 490 4.10 -8.17 25.35
C THR A 490 4.16 -9.69 25.17
N GLY A 491 5.02 -10.20 24.28
CA GLY A 491 5.14 -11.63 23.96
C GLY A 491 3.89 -12.21 23.27
N GLU A 492 2.94 -11.34 22.91
CA GLU A 492 1.74 -11.70 22.17
C GLU A 492 2.19 -12.17 20.78
N ARG A 493 1.99 -13.46 20.50
CA ARG A 493 2.55 -14.10 19.31
C ARG A 493 2.01 -13.44 18.03
N PHE A 494 2.90 -13.24 17.06
CA PHE A 494 2.56 -13.10 15.65
C PHE A 494 1.82 -14.36 15.21
N THR A 495 0.50 -14.36 15.26
CA THR A 495 -0.24 -15.46 14.65
C THR A 495 -0.69 -15.01 13.28
N SER A 496 -0.31 -15.80 12.28
CA SER A 496 -0.96 -15.74 10.99
C SER A 496 -2.38 -16.28 11.16
N SER A 497 -3.38 -15.41 11.11
CA SER A 497 -4.62 -15.78 10.43
C SER A 497 -5.09 -14.63 9.56
N SER A 498 -5.24 -14.91 8.27
CA SER A 498 -6.35 -14.46 7.44
C SER A 498 -6.77 -13.01 7.42
N GLY A 499 -5.81 -12.10 7.57
CA GLY A 499 -6.05 -10.71 7.22
C GLY A 499 -5.00 -9.74 7.69
N GLY A 500 -3.73 -10.00 7.34
CA GLY A 500 -2.49 -9.20 7.52
C GLY A 500 -2.47 -7.90 8.34
N GLY A 501 -3.22 -7.82 9.43
CA GLY A 501 -2.76 -7.25 10.67
C GLY A 501 -2.01 -8.31 11.45
N ILE A 502 -1.15 -7.87 12.36
CA ILE A 502 -0.63 -8.73 13.42
C ILE A 502 -1.84 -9.19 14.22
N ARG A 503 -2.34 -10.40 13.96
CA ARG A 503 -3.33 -11.01 14.83
C ARG A 503 -2.58 -11.66 15.98
N VAL A 504 -2.91 -11.17 17.16
CA VAL A 504 -2.62 -11.85 18.41
C VAL A 504 -3.66 -12.97 18.54
N GLU A 505 -3.32 -14.21 18.18
CA GLU A 505 -4.03 -15.35 18.76
C GLU A 505 -3.44 -15.57 20.13
N ILE A 506 -4.28 -15.18 21.08
CA ILE A 506 -4.12 -15.41 22.49
C ILE A 506 -4.07 -16.93 22.69
N SER A 507 -2.99 -17.44 23.28
CA SER A 507 -3.07 -18.72 23.96
C SER A 507 -4.02 -18.55 25.16
N GLY A 508 -5.33 -18.69 24.90
CA GLY A 508 -6.41 -18.63 25.87
C GLY A 508 -7.00 -17.22 26.02
N GLY A 509 -8.21 -17.00 25.50
CA GLY A 509 -8.91 -15.71 25.55
C GLY A 509 -9.07 -15.13 26.96
N SER A 510 -8.03 -14.46 27.47
CA SER A 510 -8.13 -13.67 28.67
C SER A 510 -8.73 -12.32 28.28
N LYS A 511 -9.82 -11.96 28.95
CA LYS A 511 -10.33 -10.58 29.02
C LYS A 511 -9.42 -9.70 29.90
N GLU A 512 -8.19 -10.13 30.14
CA GLU A 512 -7.25 -9.48 31.03
C GLU A 512 -6.54 -8.40 30.22
N LYS A 513 -6.49 -7.21 30.81
CA LYS A 513 -5.75 -6.11 30.25
C LYS A 513 -4.24 -6.40 30.35
N LEU A 514 -3.47 -5.79 29.45
CA LEU A 514 -2.01 -5.94 29.40
C LEU A 514 -1.35 -5.07 30.48
N ASP A 515 -0.48 -5.67 31.28
CA ASP A 515 0.33 -5.00 32.31
C ASP A 515 1.83 -5.01 31.93
N ASP A 516 2.17 -4.23 30.91
CA ASP A 516 3.56 -3.92 30.56
C ASP A 516 3.67 -2.40 30.33
N THR A 517 4.28 -1.72 31.30
CA THR A 517 4.41 -0.26 31.30
C THR A 517 5.25 0.24 30.11
N ALA A 518 6.29 -0.50 29.71
CA ALA A 518 7.17 -0.08 28.63
C ALA A 518 6.49 -0.28 27.27
N ALA A 519 5.77 -1.39 27.09
CA ALA A 519 4.96 -1.62 25.90
C ALA A 519 3.79 -0.61 25.81
N LYS A 520 3.15 -0.28 26.94
CA LYS A 520 2.10 0.75 27.01
C LYS A 520 2.62 2.12 26.56
N ALA A 521 3.82 2.51 27.00
CA ALA A 521 4.43 3.77 26.58
C ALA A 521 4.66 3.82 25.06
N GLN A 522 5.17 2.73 24.46
CA GLN A 522 5.32 2.66 23.00
C GLN A 522 3.96 2.73 22.27
N ALA A 523 2.93 2.05 22.78
CA ALA A 523 1.58 2.13 22.22
C ALA A 523 0.97 3.54 22.32
N GLY A 524 1.16 4.22 23.45
CA GLY A 524 0.68 5.59 23.66
C GLY A 524 1.37 6.59 22.73
N LEU A 525 2.70 6.52 22.61
CA LEU A 525 3.44 7.35 21.65
C LEU A 525 3.04 7.07 20.20
N ALA A 526 2.82 5.80 19.83
CA ALA A 526 2.32 5.45 18.51
C ALA A 526 0.95 6.11 18.24
N MET A 527 0.06 6.10 19.24
CA MET A 527 -1.25 6.74 19.15
C MET A 527 -1.16 8.26 19.01
N GLU A 528 -0.24 8.92 19.70
CA GLU A 528 -0.05 10.38 19.58
C GLU A 528 0.63 10.80 18.26
N LEU A 529 1.44 9.93 17.66
CA LEU A 529 2.06 10.14 16.35
C LEU A 529 1.09 9.89 15.18
N ASP A 530 0.08 9.05 15.36
CA ASP A 530 -0.95 8.71 14.36
C ASP A 530 -2.34 8.52 15.01
N PRO A 531 -2.98 9.61 15.47
CA PRO A 531 -4.19 9.55 16.28
C PRO A 531 -5.44 9.09 15.51
N ASP A 532 -5.40 9.12 14.18
CA ASP A 532 -6.50 8.68 13.32
C ASP A 532 -6.47 7.16 13.05
N ASN A 533 -5.39 6.49 13.43
CA ASN A 533 -5.21 5.06 13.23
C ASN A 533 -5.95 4.22 14.27
N ASP A 534 -7.11 3.70 13.85
CA ASP A 534 -8.01 2.93 14.70
C ASP A 534 -7.37 1.65 15.27
N GLN A 535 -6.44 1.03 14.54
CA GLN A 535 -5.76 -0.17 15.00
C GLN A 535 -4.82 0.14 16.18
N ILE A 536 -4.05 1.23 16.07
CA ILE A 536 -3.14 1.69 17.13
C ILE A 536 -3.94 2.09 18.38
N ARG A 537 -5.06 2.81 18.21
CA ARG A 537 -5.95 3.17 19.34
C ARG A 537 -6.54 1.96 20.04
N LYS A 538 -7.05 0.99 19.29
CA LYS A 538 -7.58 -0.27 19.84
C LYS A 538 -6.51 -1.06 20.57
N TRP A 539 -5.28 -1.06 20.06
CA TRP A 539 -4.14 -1.68 20.73
C TRP A 539 -3.83 -1.01 22.07
N TYR A 540 -3.70 0.32 22.09
CA TYR A 540 -3.44 1.08 23.31
C TYR A 540 -4.53 0.86 24.38
N ALA A 541 -5.80 0.78 23.97
CA ALA A 541 -6.93 0.54 24.87
C ALA A 541 -6.91 -0.84 25.58
N ARG A 542 -6.02 -1.76 25.20
CA ARG A 542 -5.84 -3.06 25.87
C ARG A 542 -5.01 -2.97 27.16
N PHE A 543 -4.25 -1.90 27.36
CA PHE A 543 -3.41 -1.74 28.55
C PHE A 543 -4.21 -1.23 29.76
N GLU A 544 -3.76 -1.55 30.98
CA GLU A 544 -4.40 -1.15 32.25
C GLU A 544 -4.54 0.35 32.44
#